data_AF-A0A2A5NX66-F1
#
_entry.id   AF-A0A2A5NX66-F1
#
_cell.length_a   1.000
_cell.length_b   1.000
_cell.length_c   1.000
_cell.angle_alpha   90.00
_cell.angle_beta   90.00
_cell.angle_gamma   90.00
#
_symmetry.space_group_name_H-M   'P 1'
#
loop_
_entity.id
_entity.type
_entity.pdbx_description
1 polymer ?
#
loop_
_entity_poly.entity_id
_entity_poly.type
_entity_poly.pdbx_seq_one_letter_code
_entity_poly.pdbx_strand_id
1 'polypeptide(L)' 'MRFKPIAEAQGVTLSHPYEGYASFTSSPYTAHLHWSAVDLSTATKFGEEALSPVEGVVERVLRVDVGPGPYERED' A
#
# COMPACT_ATOMS: atom_id res chain seq x y z
N MET A 1 -17.01 -5.14 6.55
CA MET A 1 -15.60 -5.02 6.98
C MET A 1 -15.44 -3.69 7.69
N ARG A 2 -14.73 -3.64 8.81
CA ARG A 2 -14.53 -2.39 9.57
C ARG A 2 -13.17 -1.80 9.21
N PHE A 3 -13.12 -0.50 8.98
CA PHE A 3 -11.89 0.22 8.65
C PHE A 3 -11.44 1.09 9.83
N LYS A 4 -10.14 1.31 9.94
CA LYS A 4 -9.49 2.23 10.88
C LYS A 4 -8.61 3.23 10.13
N PRO A 5 -8.52 4.48 10.59
CA PRO A 5 -7.54 5.41 10.05
C PRO A 5 -6.13 4.91 10.35
N ILE A 6 -5.23 5.02 9.38
CA ILE A 6 -3.83 4.59 9.48
C ILE A 6 -2.88 5.79 9.46
N ALA A 7 -3.10 6.71 8.52
CA ALA A 7 -2.25 7.88 8.32
C ALA A 7 -3.07 9.03 7.74
N GLU A 8 -2.62 10.26 7.97
CA GLU A 8 -3.20 11.45 7.37
C GLU A 8 -2.10 12.37 6.87
N ALA A 9 -2.27 12.90 5.66
CA ALA A 9 -1.42 13.94 5.12
C ALA A 9 -2.24 14.86 4.21
N GLN A 10 -2.05 16.18 4.36
CA GLN A 10 -2.68 17.19 3.50
C GLN A 10 -4.21 17.04 3.38
N GLY A 11 -4.89 16.61 4.46
CA GLY A 11 -6.34 16.40 4.48
C GLY A 11 -6.82 15.10 3.83
N VAL A 12 -5.90 14.21 3.43
CA VAL A 12 -6.23 12.86 2.96
C VAL A 12 -5.95 11.86 4.07
N THR A 13 -7.00 11.15 4.50
CA THR A 13 -6.88 10.07 5.49
C THR A 13 -6.86 8.73 4.78
N LEU A 14 -5.78 7.97 4.97
CA LEU A 14 -5.71 6.57 4.56
C LEU A 14 -6.39 5.72 5.63
N SER A 15 -7.31 4.87 5.20
CA SER A 15 -8.01 3.91 6.04
C SER A 15 -7.72 2.49 5.58
N HIS A 16 -7.61 1.55 6.52
CA HIS A 16 -7.38 0.15 6.19
C HIS A 16 -8.22 -0.75 7.08
N PRO A 17 -8.56 -1.97 6.66
CA PRO A 17 -9.29 -2.91 7.50
C PRO A 17 -8.57 -3.24 8.80
N TYR A 18 -9.34 -3.54 9.84
CA TYR A 18 -8.75 -3.91 11.14
C TYR A 18 -7.88 -5.16 11.06
N GLU A 19 -8.29 -6.11 10.22
CA GLU A 19 -7.68 -7.41 9.99
C GLU A 19 -6.49 -7.37 9.02
N GLY A 20 -6.27 -6.23 8.35
CA GLY A 20 -5.16 -6.03 7.44
C GLY A 20 -3.85 -5.67 8.14
N TYR A 21 -2.77 -5.70 7.36
CA TYR A 21 -1.43 -5.31 7.76
C TYR A 21 -1.12 -3.89 7.29
N ALA A 22 -0.46 -3.12 8.15
CA ALA A 22 0.04 -1.79 7.83
C ALA A 22 1.47 -1.64 8.35
N SER A 23 2.36 -1.03 7.57
CA SER A 23 3.75 -0.87 7.95
C SER A 23 4.40 0.35 7.30
N PHE A 24 5.09 1.15 8.12
CA PHE A 24 5.88 2.28 7.65
C PHE A 24 7.31 1.89 7.29
N THR A 25 7.76 0.68 7.64
CA THR A 25 9.19 0.31 7.63
C THR A 25 9.47 -1.06 7.02
N SER A 26 8.49 -1.67 6.34
CA SER A 26 8.61 -3.02 5.74
C SER A 26 9.41 -3.04 4.45
N SER A 27 9.57 -1.88 3.82
CA SER A 27 10.19 -1.75 2.52
C SER A 27 11.38 -0.78 2.59
N PRO A 28 12.50 -1.07 1.92
CA PRO A 28 13.72 -0.25 1.98
C PRO A 28 13.67 1.00 1.08
N TYR A 29 12.50 1.35 0.53
CA TYR A 29 12.39 2.47 -0.41
C TYR A 29 12.52 3.83 0.30
N THR A 30 13.09 4.81 -0.41
CA THR A 30 13.33 6.18 0.08
C THR A 30 12.13 6.79 0.79
N ALA A 31 10.91 6.54 0.29
CA ALA A 31 9.70 7.08 0.90
C ALA A 31 9.48 6.56 2.34
N HIS A 32 9.78 5.29 2.63
CA HIS A 32 9.71 4.71 3.98
C HIS A 32 10.80 5.26 4.90
N LEU A 33 12.02 5.47 4.38
CA LEU A 33 13.11 6.09 5.16
C LEU A 33 12.77 7.51 5.62
N HIS A 34 11.96 8.24 4.84
CA HIS A 34 11.50 9.59 5.16
C HIS A 34 10.11 9.64 5.85
N TRP A 35 9.55 8.50 6.26
CA TRP A 35 8.22 8.43 6.89
C TRP A 35 7.11 9.07 6.05
N SER A 36 7.25 8.97 4.72
CA SER A 36 6.36 9.58 3.74
C SER A 36 5.50 8.56 2.98
N ALA A 37 5.62 7.27 3.31
CA ALA A 37 4.82 6.19 2.76
C ALA A 37 4.43 5.16 3.83
N VAL A 38 3.33 4.45 3.56
CA VAL A 38 2.86 3.32 4.35
C VAL A 38 2.46 2.19 3.40
N ASP A 39 2.91 0.98 3.69
CA ASP A 39 2.49 -0.24 3.02
C ASP A 39 1.19 -0.73 3.67
N LEU A 40 0.18 -1.01 2.85
CA LEU A 40 -1.11 -1.54 3.27
C LEU A 40 -1.38 -2.84 2.52
N SER A 41 -1.63 -3.93 3.26
CA SER A 41 -1.97 -5.22 2.66
C SER A 41 -3.13 -5.88 3.37
N THR A 42 -4.07 -6.43 2.61
CA THR A 42 -5.14 -7.35 3.07
C THR A 42 -4.77 -8.81 2.87
N ALA A 43 -3.58 -9.06 2.30
CA ALA A 43 -3.17 -10.33 1.76
C ALA A 43 -1.73 -10.67 2.18
N THR A 44 -1.42 -11.95 2.27
CA THR A 44 -0.04 -12.44 2.44
C THR A 44 0.48 -13.14 1.19
N LYS A 45 -0.36 -13.27 0.16
CA LYS A 45 -0.02 -13.92 -1.11
C LYS A 45 -0.22 -12.97 -2.29
N PHE A 46 0.61 -13.15 -3.31
CA PHE A 46 0.47 -12.43 -4.56
C PHE A 46 -0.82 -12.84 -5.30
N GLY A 47 -1.45 -11.87 -5.98
CA GLY A 47 -2.66 -12.07 -6.78
C GLY A 47 -3.97 -12.01 -6.00
N GLU A 48 -3.92 -11.83 -4.68
CA GLU A 48 -5.10 -11.60 -3.84
C GLU A 48 -5.62 -10.15 -3.97
N GLU A 49 -6.85 -9.93 -3.49
CA GLU A 49 -7.51 -8.62 -3.56
C GLU A 49 -6.82 -7.59 -2.67
N ALA A 50 -6.59 -6.40 -3.23
CA ALA A 50 -6.15 -5.20 -2.51
C ALA A 50 -7.29 -4.18 -2.46
N LEU A 51 -7.72 -3.83 -1.25
CA LEU A 51 -8.79 -2.87 -1.05
C LEU A 51 -8.29 -1.42 -1.16
N SER A 52 -9.15 -0.53 -1.64
CA SER A 52 -8.83 0.91 -1.70
C SER A 52 -8.63 1.48 -0.29
N PRO A 53 -7.54 2.23 -0.04
CA PRO A 53 -7.30 2.86 1.25
C PRO A 53 -8.00 4.21 1.42
N VAL A 54 -8.68 4.71 0.38
CA VAL A 54 -9.38 5.99 0.38
C VAL A 54 -10.78 5.86 -0.20
N GLU A 55 -11.67 6.74 0.22
CA GLU A 55 -13.00 6.90 -0.38
C GLU A 55 -12.89 7.71 -1.68
N GLY A 56 -13.72 7.38 -2.66
CA GLY A 56 -13.77 8.09 -3.94
C GLY A 56 -14.12 7.19 -5.12
N VAL A 57 -13.84 7.69 -6.31
CA VAL A 57 -14.03 6.98 -7.58
C VAL A 57 -12.67 6.80 -8.24
N VAL A 58 -12.33 5.56 -8.62
CA VAL A 58 -11.12 5.28 -9.38
C VAL A 58 -11.28 5.87 -10.78
N GLU A 59 -10.48 6.90 -11.10
CA GLU A 59 -10.50 7.53 -12.42
C GLU A 59 -9.75 6.70 -13.46
N ARG A 60 -8.61 6.10 -13.07
CA ARG A 60 -7.73 5.36 -13.98
C ARG A 60 -6.91 4.32 -13.22
N VAL A 61 -6.66 3.19 -13.88
CA VAL A 61 -5.64 2.21 -13.47
C VAL A 61 -4.48 2.30 -14.45
N LEU A 62 -3.28 2.60 -13.93
CA LEU A 62 -2.06 2.67 -14.73
C LEU A 62 -1.23 1.40 -14.53
N ARG A 63 -0.74 0.82 -15.62
CA ARG A 63 0.25 -0.26 -15.58
C ARG A 63 1.60 0.33 -15.96
N VAL A 64 2.57 0.23 -15.05
CA VAL A 64 3.95 0.67 -15.29
C VAL A 64 4.81 -0.57 -15.34
N ASP A 65 5.65 -0.68 -16.38
CA ASP A 65 6.67 -1.72 -16.45
C ASP A 65 7.83 -1.29 -15.57
N VAL A 66 7.87 -1.83 -14.36
CA VAL A 66 9.01 -1.69 -13.47
C VAL A 66 9.99 -2.77 -13.89
N GLY A 67 11.14 -2.36 -14.46
CA GLY A 67 12.19 -3.26 -14.90
C GLY A 67 12.67 -4.21 -13.80
N PRO A 68 13.65 -5.08 -14.07
CA PRO A 68 14.14 -6.02 -13.06
C PRO A 68 14.56 -5.23 -11.82
N GLY A 69 13.87 -5.47 -10.70
CA GLY A 69 14.23 -4.90 -9.42
C GLY A 69 15.64 -5.33 -9.02
N PRO A 70 16.23 -4.74 -7.97
CA PRO A 70 17.56 -5.12 -7.51
C PRO A 70 17.62 -6.56 -6.94
N TYR A 71 16.47 -7.21 -6.78
CA TYR A 71 16.33 -8.57 -6.29
C TYR A 71 15.85 -9.48 -7.42
N GLU A 72 16.44 -10.67 -7.53
CA GLU A 72 15.97 -11.71 -8.45
C GLU A 72 14.59 -12.19 -8.02
N ARG A 73 13.75 -12.49 -9.01
CA ARG A 73 12.46 -13.15 -8.77
C ARG A 73 12.72 -14.57 -8.27
N GLU A 74 12.13 -14.92 -7.13
CA GLU A 74 12.20 -16.27 -6.56
C GLU A 74 11.03 -17.17 -7.01
N ASP A 75 10.16 -16.68 -7.92
CA ASP A 75 8.99 -17.40 -8.46
C ASP A 75 9.20 -17.98 -9.88
#